data_AF-A0A945K2Q0-F1
#
_entry.id   AF-A0A945K2Q0-F1
#
_cell.length_a   1.000
_cell.length_b   1.000
_cell.length_c   1.000
_cell.angle_alpha   90.00
_cell.angle_beta   90.00
_cell.angle_gamma   90.00
#
_symmetry.space_group_name_H-M   'P 1'
#
loop_
_entity.id
_entity.type
_entity.pdbx_description
1 polymer ?
#
loop_
_entity_poly.entity_id
_entity_poly.type
_entity_poly.pdbx_seq_one_letter_code
_entity_poly.pdbx_strand_id
1 'polypeptide(L)'
;MVAYHGEAHGDEAESGLAPLPEILPRHFGVIGVRLQGEGNRLRISHVRVSSPADSAGVLAGDLLRGADSYRLTTMQETTDYMQSLPPDSKVVLHLQRDGEPLQLACGVTDRRRLYGLMIEEGTPRPDLGRRHDEWLAKPDAVTRALTTLVADLESEDSLDSLVQAFAADAAAYGYDTRLADVEFALHHPSSAARPIAELADQLDHRTIVDRIGVMAERLDLPQVQLSTGAAMDSVFADSVFANWAGTPLFEPLFSMIARAGQLAQSALPDAAAPTSLESDIASLLKQFDEDFYLGEGDRDETLRHTSTLRWAKQVNLGMMAAALSELAQLADKDALNKVRKAAKSQPRSLSSDLPSSFDGQFLFAQPSRWGWIVVGGNGPNVYAEDAAIIIDLGGDDLYLGGGRNLGLGPVSVIIDLKGDDRYVDRRTGGVAGAAGGVCAIIDAAGDDIYEGGTLGVAAAFAGASFLLDLQGDDVYLGQIMTQSAAFFGLALLVDSKGRDLYSAAQYAQAFAGPRAVATLVDEGGNDRYVADRSRPS
;
A
#
# COMPACT_ATOMS: atom_id res chain seq x y z
N MET A 1 22.42 -39.51 61.18
CA MET A 1 21.06 -40.05 61.04
C MET A 1 20.06 -38.95 61.36
N VAL A 2 19.72 -38.12 60.37
CA VAL A 2 18.42 -37.44 60.21
C VAL A 2 18.35 -37.13 58.71
N ALA A 3 17.47 -37.83 58.01
CA ALA A 3 17.19 -37.62 56.60
C ALA A 3 16.25 -36.42 56.46
N TYR A 4 16.60 -35.46 55.61
CA TYR A 4 15.63 -34.53 55.04
C TYR A 4 15.37 -35.01 53.61
N HIS A 5 14.23 -35.69 53.45
CA HIS A 5 13.61 -35.88 52.15
C HIS A 5 13.20 -34.51 51.63
N GLY A 6 13.87 -34.04 50.58
CA GLY A 6 13.30 -33.03 49.71
C GLY A 6 12.22 -33.72 48.87
N GLU A 7 10.97 -33.49 49.20
CA GLU A 7 9.84 -33.81 48.34
C GLU A 7 9.95 -32.96 47.07
N ALA A 8 10.29 -33.62 45.96
CA ALA A 8 10.10 -33.09 44.64
C ALA A 8 8.59 -33.07 44.36
N HIS A 9 7.94 -31.93 44.55
CA HIS A 9 6.64 -31.69 43.93
C HIS A 9 6.87 -31.29 42.48
N GLY A 10 7.01 -32.31 41.63
CA GLY A 10 6.98 -32.21 40.19
C GLY A 10 6.38 -33.49 39.61
N ASP A 11 5.51 -33.33 38.61
CA ASP A 11 5.34 -34.30 37.52
C ASP A 11 4.43 -35.52 37.71
N GLU A 12 3.26 -35.39 38.34
CA GLU A 12 2.21 -36.44 38.23
C GLU A 12 1.38 -36.39 36.93
N ALA A 13 1.49 -35.33 36.12
CA ALA A 13 0.86 -35.27 34.78
C ALA A 13 1.79 -35.74 33.63
N GLU A 14 3.07 -35.99 33.92
CA GLU A 14 4.13 -36.14 32.91
C GLU A 14 4.50 -37.61 32.58
N SER A 15 3.88 -38.60 33.24
CA SER A 15 4.32 -40.00 33.22
C SER A 15 3.92 -40.82 31.97
N GLY A 16 3.37 -40.19 30.92
CA GLY A 16 2.77 -40.90 29.78
C GLY A 16 3.32 -40.56 28.39
N LEU A 17 4.14 -39.52 28.24
CA LEU A 17 4.64 -39.06 26.94
C LEU A 17 6.01 -39.65 26.62
N ALA A 18 6.14 -40.25 25.43
CA ALA A 18 7.38 -40.83 24.93
C ALA A 18 8.31 -39.76 24.32
N PRO A 19 9.63 -40.00 24.23
CA PRO A 19 10.52 -39.15 23.45
C PRO A 19 10.13 -39.10 21.97
N LEU A 20 10.40 -37.98 21.29
CA LEU A 20 10.16 -37.83 19.86
C LEU A 20 11.06 -38.79 19.04
N PRO A 21 10.54 -39.49 18.02
CA PRO A 21 11.35 -40.33 17.13
C PRO A 21 12.39 -39.52 16.34
N GLU A 22 13.56 -40.10 16.08
CA GLU A 22 14.64 -39.45 15.30
C GLU A 22 14.29 -39.24 13.83
N ILE A 23 13.42 -40.10 13.26
CA ILE A 23 13.03 -40.04 11.85
C ILE A 23 11.53 -39.81 11.78
N LEU A 24 11.15 -38.67 11.20
CA LEU A 24 9.77 -38.28 10.98
C LEU A 24 9.53 -38.06 9.47
N PRO A 25 8.32 -38.39 8.97
CA PRO A 25 7.93 -37.98 7.62
C PRO A 25 7.90 -36.44 7.52
N ARG A 26 7.86 -35.91 6.30
CA ARG A 26 7.67 -34.47 6.07
C ARG A 26 6.42 -34.23 5.24
N HIS A 27 5.48 -33.51 5.84
CA HIS A 27 4.21 -33.10 5.24
C HIS A 27 3.99 -31.57 5.33
N PHE A 28 4.92 -30.84 5.95
CA PHE A 28 4.93 -29.38 6.10
C PHE A 28 3.70 -28.82 6.83
N GLY A 29 3.19 -29.59 7.79
CA GLY A 29 2.13 -29.17 8.70
C GLY A 29 2.54 -27.99 9.59
N VAL A 30 1.59 -27.10 9.86
CA VAL A 30 1.73 -25.94 10.75
C VAL A 30 0.45 -25.70 11.55
N ILE A 31 0.57 -25.12 12.74
CA ILE A 31 -0.56 -24.81 13.63
C ILE A 31 -0.72 -23.31 13.95
N GLY A 32 0.29 -22.48 13.63
CA GLY A 32 0.22 -21.02 13.81
C GLY A 32 0.62 -20.49 15.18
N VAL A 33 1.68 -21.03 15.78
CA VAL A 33 2.26 -20.55 17.05
C VAL A 33 3.74 -20.21 16.90
N ARG A 34 4.24 -19.30 17.73
CA ARG A 34 5.68 -19.10 17.98
C ARG A 34 6.00 -19.63 19.37
N LEU A 35 7.17 -20.26 19.49
CA LEU A 35 7.67 -20.81 20.74
C LEU A 35 8.89 -20.03 21.22
N GLN A 36 9.11 -20.07 22.53
CA GLN A 36 10.31 -19.55 23.17
C GLN A 36 10.71 -20.46 24.33
N GLY A 37 12.02 -20.62 24.56
CA GLY A 37 12.57 -21.42 25.64
C GLY A 37 12.73 -22.90 25.27
N GLU A 38 13.00 -23.71 26.29
CA GLU A 38 13.30 -25.14 26.16
C GLU A 38 12.97 -25.92 27.45
N GLY A 39 12.95 -27.24 27.34
CA GLY A 39 12.61 -28.17 28.41
C GLY A 39 11.28 -27.79 29.07
N ASN A 40 11.29 -27.70 30.39
CA ASN A 40 10.10 -27.37 31.18
C ASN A 40 9.66 -25.90 31.09
N ARG A 41 10.36 -25.09 30.28
CA ARG A 41 10.08 -23.68 30.03
C ARG A 41 9.69 -23.41 28.57
N LEU A 42 9.50 -24.44 27.75
CA LEU A 42 9.02 -24.29 26.38
C LEU A 42 7.62 -23.68 26.39
N ARG A 43 7.51 -22.41 25.97
CA ARG A 43 6.32 -21.57 26.10
C ARG A 43 5.84 -21.13 24.73
N ILE A 44 4.52 -21.06 24.57
CA ILE A 44 3.87 -20.36 23.45
C ILE A 44 4.08 -18.85 23.65
N SER A 45 4.95 -18.24 22.84
CA SER A 45 5.22 -16.81 22.92
C SER A 45 4.21 -15.98 22.12
N HIS A 46 3.62 -16.57 21.07
CA HIS A 46 2.65 -15.89 20.22
C HIS A 46 1.70 -16.91 19.57
N VAL A 47 0.42 -16.53 19.38
CA VAL A 47 -0.61 -17.32 18.69
C VAL A 47 -1.20 -16.46 17.58
N ARG A 48 -1.07 -16.93 16.34
CA ARG A 48 -1.53 -16.19 15.18
C ARG A 48 -3.05 -16.18 15.11
N VAL A 49 -3.65 -14.99 14.98
CA VAL A 49 -5.11 -14.84 14.80
C VAL A 49 -5.61 -15.63 13.60
N SER A 50 -6.76 -16.31 13.76
CA SER A 50 -7.39 -17.18 12.76
C SER A 50 -6.60 -18.44 12.38
N SER A 51 -5.54 -18.79 13.11
CA SER A 51 -4.81 -20.05 12.92
C SER A 51 -5.54 -21.26 13.54
N PRO A 52 -5.12 -22.49 13.23
CA PRO A 52 -5.63 -23.67 13.93
C PRO A 52 -5.44 -23.63 15.45
N ALA A 53 -4.29 -23.12 15.93
CA ALA A 53 -4.02 -22.99 17.36
C ALA A 53 -4.93 -21.95 18.03
N ASP A 54 -5.18 -20.82 17.36
CA ASP A 54 -6.15 -19.82 17.80
C ASP A 54 -7.56 -20.42 17.92
N SER A 55 -7.99 -21.14 16.89
CA SER A 55 -9.29 -21.83 16.87
C SER A 55 -9.42 -22.91 17.96
N ALA A 56 -8.30 -23.52 18.35
CA ALA A 56 -8.24 -24.52 19.42
C ALA A 56 -8.24 -23.89 20.83
N GLY A 57 -8.06 -22.57 20.96
CA GLY A 57 -8.00 -21.87 22.24
C GLY A 57 -6.63 -21.93 22.93
N VAL A 58 -5.55 -22.13 22.16
CA VAL A 58 -4.17 -21.97 22.65
C VAL A 58 -3.93 -20.50 22.95
N LEU A 59 -3.26 -20.19 24.06
CA LEU A 59 -2.97 -18.82 24.47
C LEU A 59 -1.46 -18.58 24.57
N ALA A 60 -1.05 -17.35 24.30
CA ALA A 60 0.30 -16.90 24.63
C ALA A 60 0.51 -17.03 26.15
N GLY A 61 1.62 -17.64 26.55
CA GLY A 61 1.94 -17.96 27.93
C GLY A 61 1.75 -19.42 28.31
N ASP A 62 0.96 -20.19 27.55
CA ASP A 62 0.83 -21.64 27.75
C ASP A 62 2.20 -22.32 27.64
N LEU A 63 2.48 -23.28 28.53
CA LEU A 63 3.68 -24.11 28.45
C LEU A 63 3.37 -25.37 27.65
N LEU A 64 4.12 -25.60 26.57
CA LEU A 64 3.99 -26.81 25.76
C LEU A 64 4.79 -27.95 26.40
N ARG A 65 4.09 -29.03 26.75
CA ARG A 65 4.68 -30.24 27.34
C ARG A 65 4.86 -31.36 26.31
N GLY A 66 4.00 -31.38 25.31
CA GLY A 66 4.06 -32.38 24.25
C GLY A 66 2.86 -32.31 23.32
N ALA A 67 2.80 -33.27 22.40
CA ALA A 67 1.72 -33.40 21.46
C ALA A 67 1.45 -34.89 21.17
N ASP A 68 0.18 -35.27 21.12
CA ASP A 68 -0.31 -36.65 21.03
C ASP A 68 0.33 -37.58 22.07
N SER A 69 1.27 -38.43 21.65
CA SER A 69 1.97 -39.37 22.54
C SER A 69 3.41 -38.95 22.84
N TYR A 70 3.86 -37.81 22.32
CA TYR A 70 5.26 -37.39 22.35
C TYR A 70 5.47 -36.19 23.25
N ARG A 71 6.56 -36.24 24.01
CA ARG A 71 7.11 -35.11 24.75
C ARG A 71 7.88 -34.22 23.79
N LEU A 72 7.66 -32.92 23.90
CA LEU A 72 8.35 -31.91 23.10
C LEU A 72 9.09 -30.98 24.05
N THR A 73 10.41 -30.92 23.94
CA THR A 73 11.27 -30.17 24.85
C THR A 73 12.01 -29.03 24.16
N THR A 74 12.13 -29.04 22.84
CA THR A 74 12.77 -27.94 22.09
C THR A 74 11.85 -27.36 21.02
N MET A 75 12.16 -26.14 20.58
CA MET A 75 11.51 -25.52 19.44
C MET A 75 11.71 -26.34 18.16
N GLN A 76 12.90 -26.94 17.99
CA GLN A 76 13.23 -27.77 16.84
C GLN A 76 12.41 -29.06 16.83
N GLU A 77 12.36 -29.80 17.95
CA GLU A 77 11.51 -30.99 18.10
C GLU A 77 10.05 -30.69 17.79
N THR A 78 9.54 -29.58 18.31
CA THR A 78 8.16 -29.17 18.03
C THR A 78 7.96 -28.86 16.56
N THR A 79 8.90 -28.16 15.93
CA THR A 79 8.84 -27.83 14.51
C THR A 79 8.88 -29.09 13.66
N ASP A 80 9.81 -30.00 13.93
CA ASP A 80 9.95 -31.26 13.20
C ASP A 80 8.69 -32.14 13.35
N TYR A 81 8.14 -32.22 14.56
CA TYR A 81 6.89 -32.94 14.79
C TYR A 81 5.71 -32.33 14.04
N MET A 82 5.49 -31.02 14.15
CA MET A 82 4.37 -30.37 13.44
C MET A 82 4.53 -30.47 11.92
N GLN A 83 5.75 -30.31 11.39
CA GLN A 83 6.04 -30.50 9.97
C GLN A 83 5.86 -31.94 9.51
N SER A 84 5.87 -32.91 10.42
CA SER A 84 5.60 -34.31 10.10
C SER A 84 4.11 -34.64 9.98
N LEU A 85 3.22 -33.73 10.40
CA LEU A 85 1.78 -33.96 10.36
C LEU A 85 1.19 -33.53 9.01
N PRO A 86 0.30 -34.33 8.39
CA PRO A 86 -0.42 -33.92 7.20
C PRO A 86 -1.30 -32.69 7.45
N PRO A 87 -1.39 -31.73 6.51
CA PRO A 87 -2.46 -30.74 6.53
C PRO A 87 -3.84 -31.42 6.59
N ASP A 88 -4.82 -30.76 7.20
CA ASP A 88 -6.17 -31.28 7.50
C ASP A 88 -6.26 -32.36 8.58
N SER A 89 -5.12 -32.79 9.14
CA SER A 89 -5.10 -33.65 10.32
C SER A 89 -5.38 -32.86 11.60
N LYS A 90 -5.41 -33.57 12.73
CA LYS A 90 -5.52 -33.00 14.07
C LYS A 90 -4.40 -33.51 14.95
N VAL A 91 -4.02 -32.70 15.93
CA VAL A 91 -3.03 -33.01 16.97
C VAL A 91 -3.60 -32.60 18.32
N VAL A 92 -3.40 -33.42 19.36
CA VAL A 92 -3.75 -33.07 20.73
C VAL A 92 -2.53 -32.43 21.38
N LEU A 93 -2.61 -31.14 21.68
CA LEU A 93 -1.55 -30.42 22.38
C LEU A 93 -1.70 -30.64 23.88
N HIS A 94 -0.62 -31.08 24.53
CA HIS A 94 -0.50 -31.14 25.99
C HIS A 94 0.15 -29.86 26.49
N LEU A 95 -0.66 -29.01 27.09
CA LEU A 95 -0.29 -27.70 27.57
C LEU A 95 -0.38 -27.64 29.10
N GLN A 96 0.22 -26.62 29.69
CA GLN A 96 -0.03 -26.23 31.07
C GLN A 96 -0.32 -24.73 31.12
N ARG A 97 -1.46 -24.37 31.72
CA ARG A 97 -1.94 -22.99 31.87
C ARG A 97 -2.15 -22.71 33.35
N ASP A 98 -1.51 -21.64 33.84
CA ASP A 98 -1.57 -21.24 35.25
C ASP A 98 -1.21 -22.35 36.25
N GLY A 99 -0.34 -23.28 35.85
CA GLY A 99 0.07 -24.42 36.66
C GLY A 99 -0.75 -25.70 36.44
N GLU A 100 -1.91 -25.61 35.80
CA GLU A 100 -2.82 -26.74 35.58
C GLU A 100 -2.64 -27.38 34.20
N PRO A 101 -2.68 -28.72 34.09
CA PRO A 101 -2.60 -29.41 32.81
C PRO A 101 -3.85 -29.18 31.95
N LEU A 102 -3.65 -28.98 30.65
CA LEU A 102 -4.70 -28.71 29.66
C LEU A 102 -4.41 -29.50 28.38
N GLN A 103 -5.44 -30.13 27.80
CA GLN A 103 -5.35 -30.78 26.49
C GLN A 103 -6.27 -30.09 25.50
N LEU A 104 -5.72 -29.66 24.36
CA LEU A 104 -6.47 -29.00 23.29
C LEU A 104 -6.32 -29.76 21.98
N ALA A 105 -7.44 -30.11 21.34
CA ALA A 105 -7.44 -30.65 19.99
C ALA A 105 -7.23 -29.50 18.99
N CYS A 106 -6.09 -29.48 18.33
CA CYS A 106 -5.68 -28.47 17.35
C CYS A 106 -5.73 -29.06 15.93
N GLY A 107 -6.26 -28.29 14.98
CA GLY A 107 -6.11 -28.65 13.56
C GLY A 107 -4.67 -28.46 13.09
N VAL A 108 -4.30 -29.11 12.00
CA VAL A 108 -3.04 -28.89 11.28
C VAL A 108 -3.37 -28.35 9.90
N THR A 109 -2.66 -27.30 9.49
CA THR A 109 -2.80 -26.70 8.16
C THR A 109 -1.44 -26.62 7.46
N ASP A 110 -1.38 -25.99 6.30
CA ASP A 110 -0.15 -25.71 5.56
C ASP A 110 0.16 -24.21 5.55
N ARG A 111 1.36 -23.82 5.09
CA ARG A 111 1.75 -22.40 5.01
C ARG A 111 0.75 -21.59 4.18
N ARG A 112 0.28 -22.13 3.05
CA ARG A 112 -0.63 -21.42 2.14
C ARG A 112 -1.94 -21.03 2.83
N ARG A 113 -2.53 -21.94 3.59
CA ARG A 113 -3.77 -21.71 4.35
C ARG A 113 -3.56 -20.93 5.66
N LEU A 114 -2.37 -21.03 6.27
CA LEU A 114 -2.01 -20.22 7.43
C LEU A 114 -1.98 -18.71 7.10
N TYR A 115 -1.62 -18.35 5.87
CA TYR A 115 -1.72 -16.99 5.35
C TYR A 115 -2.96 -16.82 4.44
N GLY A 116 -4.13 -17.25 4.94
CA GLY A 116 -5.38 -17.31 4.19
C GLY A 116 -5.77 -16.03 3.44
N LEU A 117 -5.43 -14.85 3.98
CA LEU A 117 -5.74 -13.55 3.37
C LEU A 117 -5.27 -13.41 1.90
N MET A 118 -4.21 -14.12 1.51
CA MET A 118 -3.66 -14.06 0.15
C MET A 118 -4.37 -14.99 -0.86
N ILE A 119 -5.26 -15.87 -0.39
CA ILE A 119 -6.01 -16.84 -1.21
C ILE A 119 -7.53 -16.76 -1.03
N GLU A 120 -8.01 -15.84 -0.19
CA GLU A 120 -9.42 -15.71 0.20
C GLU A 120 -10.34 -15.42 -0.99
N GLU A 121 -9.87 -14.67 -1.99
CA GLU A 121 -10.65 -14.34 -3.20
C GLU A 121 -10.62 -15.47 -4.24
N GLY A 122 -9.67 -16.41 -4.09
CA GLY A 122 -9.53 -17.54 -5.01
C GLY A 122 -9.03 -17.12 -6.39
N THR A 123 -8.34 -15.99 -6.50
CA THR A 123 -7.79 -15.52 -7.77
C THR A 123 -6.81 -16.56 -8.30
N PRO A 124 -6.92 -16.97 -9.58
CA PRO A 124 -5.97 -17.89 -10.16
C PRO A 124 -4.60 -17.22 -10.31
N ARG A 125 -3.59 -18.05 -10.60
CA ARG A 125 -2.28 -17.55 -11.00
C ARG A 125 -2.44 -16.58 -12.20
N PRO A 126 -1.83 -15.39 -12.20
CA PRO A 126 -1.91 -14.46 -13.32
C PRO A 126 -1.36 -15.06 -14.61
N ASP A 127 -2.03 -14.79 -15.73
CA ASP A 127 -1.54 -15.16 -17.04
C ASP A 127 -0.43 -14.20 -17.49
N LEU A 128 0.67 -14.74 -18.00
CA LEU A 128 1.72 -13.93 -18.60
C LEU A 128 1.27 -13.45 -19.99
N GLY A 129 1.20 -12.13 -20.16
CA GLY A 129 0.86 -11.50 -21.44
C GLY A 129 2.05 -11.36 -22.39
N ARG A 130 1.76 -10.84 -23.60
CA ARG A 130 2.71 -10.62 -24.71
C ARG A 130 4.02 -9.93 -24.32
N ARG A 131 3.99 -8.95 -23.41
CA ARG A 131 5.20 -8.22 -22.97
C ARG A 131 6.24 -9.16 -22.34
N HIS A 132 5.80 -10.18 -21.62
CA HIS A 132 6.67 -11.18 -20.99
C HIS A 132 7.35 -12.08 -22.03
N ASP A 133 6.62 -12.49 -23.07
CA ASP A 133 7.19 -13.23 -24.20
C ASP A 133 8.28 -12.42 -24.90
N GLU A 134 8.06 -11.12 -25.08
CA GLU A 134 9.02 -10.21 -25.70
C GLU A 134 10.29 -10.03 -24.85
N TRP A 135 10.17 -10.00 -23.51
CA TRP A 135 11.33 -9.96 -22.60
C TRP A 135 12.19 -11.22 -22.70
N LEU A 136 11.58 -12.40 -22.75
CA LEU A 136 12.29 -13.67 -22.89
C LEU A 136 12.94 -13.82 -24.26
N ALA A 137 12.28 -13.34 -25.32
CA ALA A 137 12.80 -13.41 -26.68
C ALA A 137 14.03 -12.50 -26.91
N LYS A 138 14.24 -11.48 -26.06
CA LYS A 138 15.31 -10.49 -26.22
C LYS A 138 16.06 -10.29 -24.90
N PRO A 139 16.94 -11.21 -24.45
CA PRO A 139 17.66 -11.10 -23.18
C PRO A 139 18.59 -9.87 -23.14
N ASP A 140 18.80 -9.27 -21.97
CA ASP A 140 19.61 -8.04 -21.84
C ASP A 140 21.10 -8.40 -21.64
N ALA A 141 21.94 -7.40 -21.44
CA ALA A 141 23.36 -7.62 -21.19
C ALA A 141 23.62 -8.44 -19.91
N VAL A 142 22.83 -8.23 -18.86
CA VAL A 142 22.97 -8.93 -17.58
C VAL A 142 22.54 -10.38 -17.73
N THR A 143 21.36 -10.62 -18.32
CA THR A 143 20.87 -11.98 -18.59
C THR A 143 21.86 -12.75 -19.47
N ARG A 144 22.39 -12.13 -20.54
CA ARG A 144 23.40 -12.78 -21.39
C ARG A 144 24.68 -13.11 -20.64
N ALA A 145 25.19 -12.19 -19.82
CA ALA A 145 26.39 -12.42 -19.02
C ALA A 145 26.18 -13.55 -18.00
N LEU A 146 25.02 -13.60 -17.34
CA LEU A 146 24.66 -14.68 -16.42
C LEU A 146 24.59 -16.02 -17.16
N THR A 147 23.96 -16.07 -18.34
CA THR A 147 23.89 -17.30 -19.14
C THR A 147 25.28 -17.82 -19.52
N THR A 148 26.18 -16.93 -19.94
CA THR A 148 27.58 -17.31 -20.21
C THR A 148 28.28 -17.84 -18.96
N LEU A 149 28.13 -17.17 -17.82
CA LEU A 149 28.75 -17.61 -16.56
C LEU A 149 28.25 -18.99 -16.11
N VAL A 150 26.95 -19.24 -16.20
CA VAL A 150 26.35 -20.52 -15.81
C VAL A 150 26.88 -21.66 -16.69
N ALA A 151 27.01 -21.40 -18.00
CA ALA A 151 27.58 -22.36 -18.95
C ALA A 151 29.07 -22.62 -18.70
N ASP A 152 29.85 -21.57 -18.44
CA ASP A 152 31.28 -21.69 -18.13
C ASP A 152 31.53 -22.48 -16.83
N LEU A 153 30.57 -22.45 -15.90
CA LEU A 153 30.60 -23.19 -14.64
C LEU A 153 29.92 -24.56 -14.70
N GLU A 154 29.37 -24.96 -15.85
CA GLU A 154 28.60 -26.21 -16.03
C GLU A 154 27.53 -26.42 -14.93
N SER A 155 26.83 -25.33 -14.57
CA SER A 155 25.94 -25.25 -13.40
C SER A 155 24.46 -25.08 -13.73
N GLU A 156 24.06 -25.39 -14.97
CA GLU A 156 22.68 -25.26 -15.46
C GLU A 156 21.67 -26.01 -14.59
N ASP A 157 21.92 -27.30 -14.32
CA ASP A 157 21.03 -28.16 -13.52
C ASP A 157 20.85 -27.63 -12.08
N SER A 158 21.92 -27.03 -11.53
CA SER A 158 21.88 -26.44 -10.19
C SER A 158 21.04 -25.18 -10.16
N LEU A 159 21.19 -24.32 -11.18
CA LEU A 159 20.36 -23.13 -11.31
C LEU A 159 18.89 -23.48 -11.54
N ASP A 160 18.61 -24.45 -12.42
CA ASP A 160 17.24 -24.92 -12.69
C ASP A 160 16.58 -25.47 -11.42
N SER A 161 17.33 -26.25 -10.62
CA SER A 161 16.85 -26.76 -9.33
C SER A 161 16.52 -25.63 -8.35
N LEU A 162 17.34 -24.58 -8.29
CA LEU A 162 17.09 -23.42 -7.44
C LEU A 162 15.87 -22.62 -7.91
N VAL A 163 15.73 -22.40 -9.22
CA VAL A 163 14.56 -21.71 -9.81
C VAL A 163 13.28 -22.49 -9.53
N GLN A 164 13.29 -23.82 -9.67
CA GLN A 164 12.13 -24.66 -9.35
C GLN A 164 11.78 -24.62 -7.86
N ALA A 165 12.79 -24.65 -6.98
CA ALA A 165 12.57 -24.54 -5.54
C ALA A 165 11.97 -23.18 -5.16
N PHE A 166 12.46 -22.10 -5.76
CA PHE A 166 11.93 -20.75 -5.54
C PHE A 166 10.50 -20.60 -6.07
N ALA A 167 10.21 -21.13 -7.26
CA ALA A 167 8.86 -21.18 -7.82
C ALA A 167 7.88 -21.94 -6.93
N ALA A 168 8.30 -23.08 -6.36
CA ALA A 168 7.50 -23.86 -5.42
C ALA A 168 7.23 -23.08 -4.12
N ASP A 169 8.23 -22.37 -3.61
CA ASP A 169 8.11 -21.52 -2.42
C ASP A 169 7.13 -20.35 -2.66
N ALA A 170 7.28 -19.66 -3.80
CA ALA A 170 6.41 -18.56 -4.23
C ALA A 170 4.95 -19.01 -4.40
N ALA A 171 4.71 -20.22 -4.94
CA ALA A 171 3.36 -20.77 -5.10
C ALA A 171 2.65 -21.08 -3.77
N ALA A 172 3.39 -21.19 -2.65
CA ALA A 172 2.80 -21.36 -1.34
C ALA A 172 2.22 -20.05 -0.77
N TYR A 173 2.59 -18.90 -1.33
CA TYR A 173 1.94 -17.62 -1.05
C TYR A 173 0.87 -17.40 -2.13
N GLY A 174 -0.32 -16.94 -1.78
CA GLY A 174 -1.45 -16.88 -2.71
C GLY A 174 -1.28 -15.92 -3.91
N TYR A 175 -2.35 -15.79 -4.71
CA TYR A 175 -2.33 -15.01 -5.96
C TYR A 175 -3.30 -13.82 -5.96
N ASP A 176 -4.13 -13.63 -4.93
CA ASP A 176 -5.19 -12.61 -4.89
C ASP A 176 -4.74 -11.20 -5.29
N THR A 177 -3.49 -10.84 -4.94
CA THR A 177 -2.92 -9.51 -5.16
C THR A 177 -1.64 -9.55 -5.99
N ARG A 178 -1.33 -10.69 -6.63
CA ARG A 178 -0.09 -10.87 -7.37
C ARG A 178 -0.27 -10.37 -8.80
N LEU A 179 0.62 -9.49 -9.24
CA LEU A 179 0.64 -8.97 -10.60
C LEU A 179 1.45 -9.92 -11.52
N ALA A 180 1.12 -9.95 -12.80
CA ALA A 180 1.77 -10.76 -13.82
C ALA A 180 3.27 -10.40 -13.96
N ASP A 181 3.63 -9.13 -13.82
CA ASP A 181 5.04 -8.68 -13.85
C ASP A 181 5.82 -9.25 -12.64
N VAL A 182 5.19 -9.30 -11.46
CA VAL A 182 5.78 -9.90 -10.25
C VAL A 182 5.86 -11.42 -10.40
N GLU A 183 4.81 -12.03 -10.91
CA GLU A 183 4.77 -13.47 -11.19
C GLU A 183 5.86 -13.88 -12.20
N PHE A 184 6.08 -13.08 -13.24
CA PHE A 184 7.18 -13.24 -14.18
C PHE A 184 8.53 -13.18 -13.47
N ALA A 185 8.78 -12.12 -12.68
CA ALA A 185 10.05 -11.96 -11.99
C ALA A 185 10.34 -13.12 -11.03
N LEU A 186 9.32 -13.66 -10.36
CA LEU A 186 9.45 -14.81 -9.47
C LEU A 186 9.81 -16.12 -10.20
N HIS A 187 9.35 -16.29 -11.44
CA HIS A 187 9.64 -17.48 -12.25
C HIS A 187 10.85 -17.32 -13.18
N HIS A 188 11.32 -16.09 -13.39
CA HIS A 188 12.44 -15.74 -14.25
C HIS A 188 13.42 -14.80 -13.52
N PRO A 189 14.07 -15.25 -12.43
CA PRO A 189 14.90 -14.37 -11.59
C PRO A 189 16.08 -13.73 -12.33
N SER A 190 16.58 -14.37 -13.39
CA SER A 190 17.61 -13.81 -14.29
C SER A 190 17.14 -12.64 -15.16
N SER A 191 15.83 -12.42 -15.22
CA SER A 191 15.15 -11.36 -15.97
C SER A 191 14.29 -10.49 -15.05
N ALA A 192 14.43 -10.59 -13.72
CA ALA A 192 13.58 -9.88 -12.75
C ALA A 192 13.67 -8.35 -12.84
N ALA A 193 14.74 -7.80 -13.44
CA ALA A 193 14.89 -6.37 -13.66
C ALA A 193 14.06 -5.84 -14.87
N ARG A 194 13.55 -6.74 -15.74
CA ARG A 194 12.85 -6.36 -16.98
C ARG A 194 11.57 -5.57 -16.78
N PRO A 195 10.66 -5.97 -15.88
CA PRO A 195 9.47 -5.17 -15.61
C PRO A 195 9.79 -3.72 -15.27
N ILE A 196 10.80 -3.51 -14.42
CA ILE A 196 11.17 -2.18 -13.93
C ILE A 196 11.85 -1.36 -15.03
N ALA A 197 12.79 -1.96 -15.77
CA ALA A 197 13.51 -1.27 -16.85
C ALA A 197 12.56 -0.83 -17.98
N GLU A 198 11.67 -1.71 -18.43
CA GLU A 198 10.70 -1.34 -19.48
C GLU A 198 9.68 -0.32 -18.97
N LEU A 199 9.22 -0.44 -17.71
CA LEU A 199 8.34 0.57 -17.12
C LEU A 199 9.01 1.93 -17.10
N ALA A 200 10.27 2.03 -16.67
CA ALA A 200 11.04 3.27 -16.67
C ALA A 200 11.14 3.87 -18.09
N ASP A 201 11.54 3.07 -19.09
CA ASP A 201 11.61 3.51 -20.49
C ASP A 201 10.26 4.01 -21.03
N GLN A 202 9.16 3.38 -20.60
CA GLN A 202 7.81 3.77 -21.01
C GLN A 202 7.30 5.02 -20.30
N LEU A 203 7.83 5.39 -19.15
CA LEU A 203 7.44 6.61 -18.42
C LEU A 203 8.20 7.86 -18.90
N ASP A 204 9.34 7.66 -19.56
CA ASP A 204 10.22 8.74 -20.02
C ASP A 204 9.55 9.64 -21.08
N HIS A 205 9.72 10.95 -20.91
CA HIS A 205 9.22 12.00 -21.81
C HIS A 205 7.75 11.87 -22.25
N ARG A 206 6.85 11.53 -21.33
CA ARG A 206 5.42 11.35 -21.57
C ARG A 206 4.56 12.34 -20.83
N THR A 207 3.33 12.54 -21.31
CA THR A 207 2.31 13.29 -20.56
C THR A 207 1.91 12.52 -19.29
N ILE A 208 1.36 13.23 -18.30
CA ILE A 208 0.87 12.61 -17.06
C ILE A 208 -0.23 11.57 -17.34
N VAL A 209 -1.12 11.85 -18.30
CA VAL A 209 -2.18 10.91 -18.72
C VAL A 209 -1.57 9.64 -19.31
N ASP A 210 -0.57 9.75 -20.17
CA ASP A 210 0.10 8.58 -20.74
C ASP A 210 0.82 7.76 -19.68
N ARG A 211 1.46 8.42 -18.70
CA ARG A 211 2.14 7.76 -17.56
C ARG A 211 1.15 6.93 -16.74
N ILE A 212 0.01 7.51 -16.38
CA ILE A 212 -1.06 6.80 -15.66
C ILE A 212 -1.57 5.62 -16.48
N GLY A 213 -1.71 5.77 -17.81
CA GLY A 213 -2.09 4.69 -18.72
C GLY A 213 -1.11 3.51 -18.66
N VAL A 214 0.19 3.79 -18.79
CA VAL A 214 1.25 2.78 -18.65
C VAL A 214 1.20 2.10 -17.28
N MET A 215 1.04 2.88 -16.20
CA MET A 215 0.94 2.32 -14.85
C MET A 215 -0.30 1.44 -14.67
N ALA A 216 -1.45 1.81 -15.24
CA ALA A 216 -2.67 1.02 -15.16
C ALA A 216 -2.54 -0.33 -15.89
N GLU A 217 -1.81 -0.38 -17.01
CA GLU A 217 -1.50 -1.63 -17.71
C GLU A 217 -0.66 -2.60 -16.87
N ARG A 218 0.17 -2.07 -15.95
CA ARG A 218 1.01 -2.86 -15.03
C ARG A 218 0.24 -3.46 -13.85
N LEU A 219 -1.00 -3.01 -13.62
CA LEU A 219 -1.90 -3.61 -12.62
C LEU A 219 -2.71 -4.81 -13.15
N ASP A 220 -2.48 -5.24 -14.40
CA ASP A 220 -3.23 -6.31 -15.07
C ASP A 220 -4.74 -6.09 -15.11
N LEU A 221 -5.13 -4.81 -15.14
CA LEU A 221 -6.53 -4.41 -15.18
C LEU A 221 -7.01 -4.37 -16.63
N PRO A 222 -8.28 -4.74 -16.88
CA PRO A 222 -8.90 -4.45 -18.16
C PRO A 222 -8.95 -2.93 -18.37
N GLN A 223 -8.64 -2.46 -19.58
CA GLN A 223 -8.75 -1.04 -19.88
C GLN A 223 -10.21 -0.57 -19.70
N VAL A 224 -10.41 0.43 -18.84
CA VAL A 224 -11.70 1.08 -18.67
C VAL A 224 -11.88 2.10 -19.79
N GLN A 225 -12.78 1.82 -20.73
CA GLN A 225 -13.17 2.82 -21.72
C GLN A 225 -14.02 3.90 -21.04
N LEU A 226 -13.46 5.12 -20.95
CA LEU A 226 -14.21 6.30 -20.55
C LEU A 226 -15.32 6.55 -21.58
N SER A 227 -16.59 6.56 -21.14
CA SER A 227 -17.71 6.86 -22.02
C SER A 227 -17.67 8.33 -22.46
N THR A 228 -17.44 8.57 -23.75
CA THR A 228 -17.54 9.91 -24.36
C THR A 228 -18.93 10.08 -25.01
N GLY A 229 -19.79 10.98 -24.50
CA GLY A 229 -21.06 11.35 -25.15
C GLY A 229 -22.29 11.40 -24.23
N ALA A 230 -23.48 11.55 -24.85
CA ALA A 230 -24.79 11.99 -24.32
C ALA A 230 -25.32 11.42 -22.97
N ALA A 231 -24.67 10.40 -22.38
CA ALA A 231 -24.87 10.03 -20.98
C ALA A 231 -24.30 11.08 -20.00
N MET A 232 -23.51 12.04 -20.49
CA MET A 232 -22.92 13.14 -19.73
C MET A 232 -23.94 14.21 -19.30
N ASP A 233 -25.02 14.48 -20.04
CA ASP A 233 -25.98 15.52 -19.65
C ASP A 233 -26.79 15.14 -18.40
N SER A 234 -27.03 13.84 -18.16
CA SER A 234 -27.65 13.34 -16.91
C SER A 234 -26.67 13.29 -15.74
N VAL A 235 -25.36 13.26 -16.00
CA VAL A 235 -24.29 13.30 -14.97
C VAL A 235 -24.19 14.68 -14.32
N PHE A 236 -24.53 15.75 -15.04
CA PHE A 236 -24.34 17.13 -14.57
C PHE A 236 -25.51 17.71 -13.79
N ALA A 237 -26.75 17.27 -14.06
CA ALA A 237 -27.94 17.77 -13.38
C ALA A 237 -27.93 17.48 -11.85
N ASP A 238 -27.26 16.40 -11.42
CA ASP A 238 -27.10 15.98 -10.02
C ASP A 238 -25.64 16.10 -9.49
N SER A 239 -24.78 16.80 -10.23
CA SER A 239 -23.37 16.96 -9.87
C SER A 239 -23.19 17.86 -8.64
N VAL A 240 -22.13 17.61 -7.86
CA VAL A 240 -21.75 18.44 -6.70
C VAL A 240 -21.59 19.90 -7.07
N PHE A 241 -21.22 20.17 -8.32
CA PHE A 241 -20.92 21.49 -8.81
C PHE A 241 -22.03 22.13 -9.64
N ALA A 242 -23.23 21.54 -9.69
CA ALA A 242 -24.36 22.03 -10.49
C ALA A 242 -24.71 23.49 -10.16
N ASN A 243 -24.59 23.89 -8.88
CA ASN A 243 -24.82 25.26 -8.42
C ASN A 243 -23.86 26.30 -9.02
N TRP A 244 -22.74 25.86 -9.61
CA TRP A 244 -21.72 26.71 -10.21
C TRP A 244 -21.58 26.53 -11.72
N ALA A 245 -22.57 25.90 -12.39
CA ALA A 245 -22.60 25.72 -13.84
C ALA A 245 -22.46 27.03 -14.65
N GLY A 246 -22.91 28.15 -14.10
CA GLY A 246 -22.78 29.47 -14.74
C GLY A 246 -21.46 30.21 -14.46
N THR A 247 -20.52 29.61 -13.72
CA THR A 247 -19.26 30.26 -13.36
C THR A 247 -18.18 30.05 -14.44
N PRO A 248 -17.23 30.99 -14.59
CA PRO A 248 -16.08 30.82 -15.49
C PRO A 248 -15.29 29.51 -15.28
N LEU A 249 -15.30 28.96 -14.06
CA LEU A 249 -14.57 27.76 -13.67
C LEU A 249 -15.25 26.45 -14.08
N PHE A 250 -16.52 26.47 -14.50
CA PHE A 250 -17.27 25.23 -14.69
C PHE A 250 -16.69 24.33 -15.79
N GLU A 251 -16.61 24.85 -17.01
CA GLU A 251 -16.08 24.12 -18.16
C GLU A 251 -14.61 23.70 -17.99
N PRO A 252 -13.66 24.60 -17.66
CA PRO A 252 -12.25 24.26 -17.60
C PRO A 252 -11.86 23.41 -16.38
N LEU A 253 -12.71 23.28 -15.36
CA LEU A 253 -12.33 22.63 -14.10
C LEU A 253 -13.45 21.76 -13.50
N PHE A 254 -14.58 22.35 -13.11
CA PHE A 254 -15.58 21.63 -12.31
C PHE A 254 -16.18 20.43 -13.05
N SER A 255 -16.33 20.51 -14.37
CA SER A 255 -16.83 19.40 -15.19
C SER A 255 -15.91 18.17 -15.11
N MET A 256 -14.59 18.39 -15.05
CA MET A 256 -13.56 17.34 -15.01
C MET A 256 -13.45 16.73 -13.61
N ILE A 257 -13.43 17.57 -12.58
CA ILE A 257 -13.41 17.12 -11.18
C ILE A 257 -14.70 16.35 -10.83
N ALA A 258 -15.86 16.75 -11.37
CA ALA A 258 -17.10 15.99 -11.22
C ALA A 258 -16.98 14.56 -11.76
N ARG A 259 -16.41 14.39 -12.96
CA ARG A 259 -16.20 13.07 -13.58
C ARG A 259 -15.22 12.23 -12.79
N ALA A 260 -14.07 12.80 -12.41
CA ALA A 260 -13.08 12.14 -11.57
C ALA A 260 -13.70 11.63 -10.26
N GLY A 261 -14.43 12.49 -9.55
CA GLY A 261 -15.09 12.12 -8.31
C GLY A 261 -16.15 11.02 -8.47
N GLN A 262 -16.94 11.04 -9.55
CA GLN A 262 -17.92 9.97 -9.81
C GLN A 262 -17.27 8.62 -10.10
N LEU A 263 -16.20 8.61 -10.89
CA LEU A 263 -15.40 7.41 -11.16
C LEU A 263 -14.80 6.86 -9.86
N ALA A 264 -14.21 7.73 -9.03
CA ALA A 264 -13.63 7.34 -7.76
C ALA A 264 -14.67 6.81 -6.76
N GLN A 265 -15.88 7.41 -6.67
CA GLN A 265 -16.97 6.86 -5.85
C GLN A 265 -17.42 5.48 -6.31
N SER A 266 -17.55 5.32 -7.63
CA SER A 266 -17.98 4.05 -8.24
C SER A 266 -16.91 2.96 -8.15
N ALA A 267 -15.67 3.33 -7.83
CA ALA A 267 -14.57 2.39 -7.64
C ALA A 267 -14.58 1.72 -6.26
N LEU A 268 -15.31 2.27 -5.29
CA LEU A 268 -15.37 1.74 -3.93
C LEU A 268 -16.30 0.52 -3.85
N PRO A 269 -15.98 -0.48 -3.00
CA PRO A 269 -16.85 -1.63 -2.81
C PRO A 269 -18.16 -1.25 -2.11
N ASP A 270 -19.23 -2.02 -2.37
CA ASP A 270 -20.53 -1.89 -1.68
C ASP A 270 -20.42 -2.14 -0.17
N ALA A 271 -19.45 -2.97 0.23
CA ALA A 271 -19.13 -3.18 1.63
C ALA A 271 -18.67 -1.86 2.25
N ALA A 272 -19.32 -1.47 3.36
CA ALA A 272 -18.95 -0.25 4.08
C ALA A 272 -17.45 -0.27 4.38
N ALA A 273 -16.78 0.86 4.09
CA ALA A 273 -15.43 1.08 4.56
C ALA A 273 -15.36 0.87 6.08
N PRO A 274 -14.20 0.46 6.63
CA PRO A 274 -13.97 0.46 8.06
C PRO A 274 -14.45 1.77 8.70
N THR A 275 -15.07 1.68 9.88
CA THR A 275 -15.74 2.81 10.55
C THR A 275 -14.81 3.99 10.80
N SER A 276 -13.49 3.78 10.81
CA SER A 276 -12.48 4.83 10.89
C SER A 276 -11.29 4.52 9.97
N LEU A 277 -11.55 4.55 8.65
CA LEU A 277 -10.58 4.20 7.60
C LEU A 277 -9.21 4.88 7.78
N GLU A 278 -9.17 6.19 8.06
CA GLU A 278 -7.92 6.94 8.29
C GLU A 278 -7.10 6.34 9.44
N SER A 279 -7.71 6.12 10.61
CA SER A 279 -6.99 5.59 11.77
C SER A 279 -6.60 4.12 11.61
N ASP A 280 -7.43 3.32 10.93
CA ASP A 280 -7.14 1.91 10.69
C ASP A 280 -5.99 1.74 9.69
N ILE A 281 -5.93 2.56 8.63
CA ILE A 281 -4.79 2.61 7.71
C ILE A 281 -3.53 3.08 8.44
N ALA A 282 -3.62 4.15 9.23
CA ALA A 282 -2.46 4.67 9.96
C ALA A 282 -1.89 3.62 10.94
N SER A 283 -2.75 2.92 11.67
CA SER A 283 -2.36 1.82 12.57
C SER A 283 -1.75 0.64 11.80
N LEU A 284 -2.33 0.25 10.66
CA LEU A 284 -1.80 -0.80 9.80
C LEU A 284 -0.39 -0.47 9.27
N LEU A 285 -0.20 0.74 8.76
CA LEU A 285 1.10 1.16 8.22
C LEU A 285 2.17 1.23 9.31
N LYS A 286 1.79 1.68 10.52
CA LYS A 286 2.68 1.63 11.68
C LYS A 286 3.07 0.20 12.05
N GLN A 287 2.14 -0.75 12.02
CA GLN A 287 2.43 -2.16 12.27
C GLN A 287 3.43 -2.74 11.26
N PHE A 288 3.29 -2.38 9.97
CA PHE A 288 4.25 -2.79 8.95
C PHE A 288 5.64 -2.16 9.15
N ASP A 289 5.69 -0.91 9.58
CA ASP A 289 6.94 -0.21 9.90
C ASP A 289 7.72 -0.89 11.05
N GLU A 290 7.02 -1.35 12.08
CA GLU A 290 7.63 -1.94 13.28
C GLU A 290 8.07 -3.40 13.09
N ASP A 291 7.21 -4.25 12.50
CA ASP A 291 7.36 -5.71 12.51
C ASP A 291 7.23 -6.39 11.14
N PHE A 292 6.82 -5.68 10.09
CA PHE A 292 6.49 -6.22 8.75
C PHE A 292 5.32 -7.25 8.72
N TYR A 293 4.99 -7.88 9.84
CA TYR A 293 3.94 -8.88 9.99
C TYR A 293 2.68 -8.29 10.62
N LEU A 294 1.51 -8.69 10.09
CA LEU A 294 0.19 -8.19 10.49
C LEU A 294 -0.26 -8.63 11.90
N GLY A 295 0.37 -9.68 12.43
CA GLY A 295 -0.16 -10.47 13.53
C GLY A 295 0.65 -10.39 14.80
N GLU A 296 1.67 -9.53 14.90
CA GLU A 296 2.54 -9.49 16.10
C GLU A 296 1.92 -8.73 17.28
N GLY A 297 0.91 -7.89 17.00
CA GLY A 297 0.22 -7.05 17.97
C GLY A 297 -1.01 -7.69 18.63
N ASP A 298 -1.94 -6.83 19.06
CA ASP A 298 -3.19 -7.21 19.71
C ASP A 298 -4.18 -7.90 18.75
N ARG A 299 -5.02 -8.81 19.28
CA ARG A 299 -5.99 -9.56 18.48
C ARG A 299 -6.98 -8.64 17.75
N ASP A 300 -7.56 -7.68 18.46
CA ASP A 300 -8.58 -6.80 17.88
C ASP A 300 -7.95 -5.89 16.83
N GLU A 301 -6.69 -5.47 17.05
CA GLU A 301 -5.89 -4.76 16.06
C GLU A 301 -5.65 -5.58 14.79
N THR A 302 -5.17 -6.83 14.92
CA THR A 302 -4.99 -7.74 13.77
C THR A 302 -6.29 -7.94 12.97
N LEU A 303 -7.44 -8.03 13.65
CA LEU A 303 -8.75 -8.16 12.99
C LEU A 303 -9.16 -6.89 12.23
N ARG A 304 -8.90 -5.70 12.79
CA ARG A 304 -9.13 -4.41 12.09
C ARG A 304 -8.22 -4.27 10.86
N HIS A 305 -6.93 -4.58 11.01
CA HIS A 305 -5.96 -4.58 9.90
C HIS A 305 -6.37 -5.54 8.79
N THR A 306 -6.76 -6.77 9.15
CA THR A 306 -7.24 -7.77 8.18
C THR A 306 -8.48 -7.27 7.45
N SER A 307 -9.42 -6.63 8.16
CA SER A 307 -10.64 -6.06 7.56
C SER A 307 -10.31 -4.91 6.59
N THR A 308 -9.35 -4.06 6.95
CA THR A 308 -8.87 -2.97 6.09
C THR A 308 -8.24 -3.49 4.80
N LEU A 309 -7.41 -4.54 4.90
CA LEU A 309 -6.83 -5.19 3.72
C LEU A 309 -7.89 -5.85 2.83
N ARG A 310 -8.89 -6.52 3.41
CA ARG A 310 -10.01 -7.11 2.64
C ARG A 310 -10.79 -6.05 1.88
N TRP A 311 -11.07 -4.91 2.52
CA TRP A 311 -11.71 -3.78 1.85
C TRP A 311 -10.84 -3.23 0.71
N ALA A 312 -9.53 -3.06 0.95
CA ALA A 312 -8.59 -2.55 -0.05
C ALA A 312 -8.48 -3.45 -1.30
N LYS A 313 -8.51 -4.78 -1.13
CA LYS A 313 -8.51 -5.75 -2.23
C LYS A 313 -9.72 -5.60 -3.17
N GLN A 314 -10.85 -5.11 -2.66
CA GLN A 314 -12.09 -4.98 -3.43
C GLN A 314 -12.21 -3.67 -4.21
N VAL A 315 -11.33 -2.69 -3.97
CA VAL A 315 -11.35 -1.42 -4.72
C VAL A 315 -11.05 -1.67 -6.20
N ASN A 316 -11.84 -1.04 -7.08
CA ASN A 316 -11.67 -1.10 -8.52
C ASN A 316 -10.58 -0.11 -8.98
N LEU A 317 -9.35 -0.60 -9.04
CA LEU A 317 -8.20 0.20 -9.44
C LEU A 317 -8.25 0.71 -10.88
N GLY A 318 -9.04 0.07 -11.77
CA GLY A 318 -9.20 0.54 -13.15
C GLY A 318 -9.99 1.84 -13.20
N MET A 319 -11.03 1.93 -12.38
CA MET A 319 -11.82 3.14 -12.21
C MET A 319 -11.05 4.22 -11.44
N MET A 320 -10.20 3.85 -10.48
CA MET A 320 -9.30 4.81 -9.81
C MET A 320 -8.28 5.39 -10.79
N ALA A 321 -7.66 4.57 -11.64
CA ALA A 321 -6.75 5.04 -12.68
C ALA A 321 -7.48 5.96 -13.69
N ALA A 322 -8.71 5.60 -14.08
CA ALA A 322 -9.53 6.45 -14.95
C ALA A 322 -9.88 7.80 -14.31
N ALA A 323 -10.22 7.81 -13.01
CA ALA A 323 -10.45 9.04 -12.24
C ALA A 323 -9.19 9.91 -12.17
N LEU A 324 -8.02 9.30 -11.93
CA LEU A 324 -6.75 10.00 -11.89
C LEU A 324 -6.38 10.59 -13.27
N SER A 325 -6.67 9.86 -14.36
CA SER A 325 -6.50 10.35 -15.73
C SER A 325 -7.39 11.55 -16.09
N GLU A 326 -8.59 11.66 -15.50
CA GLU A 326 -9.39 12.88 -15.62
C GLU A 326 -8.67 14.07 -14.98
N LEU A 327 -8.14 13.91 -13.75
CA LEU A 327 -7.39 14.98 -13.09
C LEU A 327 -6.10 15.34 -13.82
N ALA A 328 -5.40 14.34 -14.37
CA ALA A 328 -4.15 14.52 -15.10
C ALA A 328 -4.29 15.37 -16.38
N GLN A 329 -5.49 15.53 -16.92
CA GLN A 329 -5.73 16.46 -18.03
C GLN A 329 -5.52 17.92 -17.60
N LEU A 330 -5.62 18.24 -16.31
CA LEU A 330 -5.33 19.58 -15.77
C LEU A 330 -3.83 19.92 -15.81
N ALA A 331 -2.95 18.92 -15.91
CA ALA A 331 -1.50 19.13 -16.02
C ALA A 331 -1.07 19.68 -17.38
N ASP A 332 -1.95 19.63 -18.40
CA ASP A 332 -1.65 20.22 -19.70
C ASP A 332 -1.53 21.75 -19.61
N LYS A 333 -0.53 22.30 -20.30
CA LYS A 333 -0.24 23.74 -20.28
C LYS A 333 -1.42 24.59 -20.77
N ASP A 334 -2.16 24.15 -21.77
CA ASP A 334 -3.34 24.89 -22.25
C ASP A 334 -4.50 24.76 -21.28
N ALA A 335 -4.66 23.61 -20.61
CA ALA A 335 -5.62 23.42 -19.53
C ALA A 335 -5.33 24.35 -18.34
N LEU A 336 -4.09 24.36 -17.80
CA LEU A 336 -3.66 25.28 -16.73
C LEU A 336 -3.91 26.74 -17.10
N ASN A 337 -3.61 27.13 -18.34
CA ASN A 337 -3.86 28.49 -18.81
C ASN A 337 -5.35 28.85 -18.84
N LYS A 338 -6.23 27.92 -19.22
CA LYS A 338 -7.69 28.11 -19.17
C LYS A 338 -8.18 28.23 -17.74
N VAL A 339 -7.72 27.35 -16.84
CA VAL A 339 -8.04 27.40 -15.40
C VAL A 339 -7.61 28.74 -14.79
N ARG A 340 -6.36 29.15 -15.01
CA ARG A 340 -5.83 30.45 -14.56
C ARG A 340 -6.68 31.63 -15.05
N LYS A 341 -7.04 31.65 -16.33
CA LYS A 341 -7.86 32.72 -16.90
C LYS A 341 -9.26 32.74 -16.28
N ALA A 342 -9.87 31.57 -16.11
CA ALA A 342 -11.17 31.42 -15.49
C ALA A 342 -11.15 31.88 -14.02
N ALA A 343 -10.18 31.42 -13.23
CA ALA A 343 -9.98 31.78 -11.83
C ALA A 343 -9.77 33.30 -11.65
N LYS A 344 -8.95 33.94 -12.50
CA LYS A 344 -8.80 35.42 -12.49
C LYS A 344 -10.08 36.17 -12.82
N SER A 345 -10.97 35.57 -13.61
CA SER A 345 -12.28 36.15 -13.96
C SER A 345 -13.40 35.78 -12.98
N GLN A 346 -13.10 34.94 -11.98
CA GLN A 346 -14.09 34.48 -11.02
C GLN A 346 -14.57 35.66 -10.16
N PRO A 347 -15.89 35.95 -10.11
CA PRO A 347 -16.42 36.99 -9.25
C PRO A 347 -16.15 36.69 -7.78
N ARG A 348 -15.80 37.73 -7.00
CA ARG A 348 -15.54 37.55 -5.57
C ARG A 348 -16.79 37.04 -4.86
N SER A 349 -16.73 35.85 -4.24
CA SER A 349 -17.85 35.24 -3.53
C SER A 349 -17.37 34.30 -2.42
N LEU A 350 -17.47 34.74 -1.17
CA LEU A 350 -17.03 33.99 0.01
C LEU A 350 -18.23 33.57 0.84
N SER A 351 -18.26 32.30 1.24
CA SER A 351 -19.24 31.77 2.20
C SER A 351 -19.11 32.50 3.54
N SER A 352 -20.23 32.68 4.24
CA SER A 352 -20.23 33.16 5.64
C SER A 352 -19.56 32.17 6.60
N ASP A 353 -19.52 30.90 6.20
CA ASP A 353 -19.01 29.80 7.02
C ASP A 353 -17.54 29.50 6.71
N LEU A 354 -16.85 30.40 6.00
CA LEU A 354 -15.44 30.25 5.67
C LEU A 354 -14.63 30.07 6.97
N PRO A 355 -13.87 28.99 7.14
CA PRO A 355 -13.09 28.75 8.34
C PRO A 355 -12.01 29.83 8.51
N SER A 356 -11.78 30.28 9.74
CA SER A 356 -10.70 31.23 10.05
C SER A 356 -9.29 30.65 9.86
N SER A 357 -9.20 29.32 9.71
CA SER A 357 -8.00 28.57 9.33
C SER A 357 -7.63 28.75 7.85
N PHE A 358 -8.56 29.23 7.02
CA PHE A 358 -8.23 29.81 5.72
C PHE A 358 -7.98 31.31 5.91
N ASP A 359 -6.73 31.73 5.77
CA ASP A 359 -6.29 33.13 5.94
C ASP A 359 -5.64 33.64 4.65
N GLY A 360 -5.88 34.90 4.30
CA GLY A 360 -5.36 35.49 3.06
C GLY A 360 -6.42 36.08 2.12
N GLN A 361 -6.06 36.21 0.84
CA GLN A 361 -6.83 36.93 -0.17
C GLN A 361 -7.66 36.02 -1.07
N PHE A 362 -8.75 35.46 -0.55
CA PHE A 362 -9.61 34.60 -1.36
C PHE A 362 -10.52 35.36 -2.33
N LEU A 363 -10.59 34.90 -3.57
CA LEU A 363 -11.56 35.33 -4.57
C LEU A 363 -12.87 34.55 -4.43
N PHE A 364 -12.79 33.25 -4.25
CA PHE A 364 -13.98 32.40 -4.17
C PHE A 364 -13.79 31.35 -3.09
N ALA A 365 -14.80 31.13 -2.26
CA ALA A 365 -14.77 30.07 -1.27
C ALA A 365 -16.19 29.61 -0.96
N GLN A 366 -16.51 28.36 -1.29
CA GLN A 366 -17.84 27.77 -1.09
C GLN A 366 -17.75 26.34 -0.58
N PRO A 367 -18.63 25.92 0.35
CA PRO A 367 -18.68 24.54 0.80
C PRO A 367 -19.40 23.67 -0.25
N SER A 368 -19.04 22.40 -0.30
CA SER A 368 -19.72 21.38 -1.10
C SER A 368 -19.81 20.06 -0.33
N ARG A 369 -20.58 19.09 -0.84
CA ARG A 369 -20.63 17.74 -0.24
C ARG A 369 -19.31 16.96 -0.37
N TRP A 370 -18.33 17.45 -1.13
CA TRP A 370 -17.00 16.84 -1.28
C TRP A 370 -15.91 17.60 -0.52
N GLY A 371 -16.23 18.74 0.10
CA GLY A 371 -15.26 19.62 0.76
C GLY A 371 -15.31 21.05 0.21
N TRP A 372 -14.41 21.90 0.71
CA TRP A 372 -14.31 23.30 0.27
C TRP A 372 -13.84 23.42 -1.17
N ILE A 373 -14.35 24.45 -1.86
CA ILE A 373 -13.88 24.90 -3.17
C ILE A 373 -13.33 26.30 -2.98
N VAL A 374 -12.02 26.48 -3.13
CA VAL A 374 -11.32 27.72 -2.81
C VAL A 374 -10.52 28.21 -4.02
N VAL A 375 -10.56 29.53 -4.24
CA VAL A 375 -9.71 30.24 -5.19
C VAL A 375 -8.96 31.34 -4.45
N GLY A 376 -7.65 31.16 -4.34
CA GLY A 376 -6.68 32.06 -3.73
C GLY A 376 -6.37 33.31 -4.54
N GLY A 377 -5.63 34.20 -3.89
CA GLY A 377 -5.23 35.50 -4.42
C GLY A 377 -3.88 35.43 -5.12
N ASN A 378 -3.21 36.59 -5.28
CA ASN A 378 -1.78 36.62 -5.69
C ASN A 378 -0.88 37.01 -4.50
N GLY A 379 -1.39 36.89 -3.28
CA GLY A 379 -0.70 37.25 -2.05
C GLY A 379 -0.65 36.02 -1.14
N PRO A 380 0.17 36.05 -0.09
CA PRO A 380 0.35 34.90 0.78
C PRO A 380 -0.97 34.47 1.42
N ASN A 381 -1.27 33.19 1.30
CA ASN A 381 -2.47 32.51 1.75
C ASN A 381 -2.08 31.32 2.64
N VAL A 382 -2.98 30.98 3.57
CA VAL A 382 -2.86 29.80 4.44
C VAL A 382 -4.08 28.92 4.20
N TYR A 383 -3.84 27.66 3.84
CA TYR A 383 -4.84 26.64 3.60
C TYR A 383 -4.76 25.55 4.66
N ALA A 384 -5.48 25.70 5.79
CA ALA A 384 -5.35 24.78 6.94
C ALA A 384 -6.56 23.87 7.21
N GLU A 385 -7.41 23.65 6.22
CA GLU A 385 -8.52 22.69 6.26
C GLU A 385 -8.50 21.80 5.03
N ASP A 386 -9.17 20.65 5.12
CA ASP A 386 -9.37 19.77 3.97
C ASP A 386 -10.35 20.41 2.97
N ALA A 387 -10.02 20.30 1.67
CA ALA A 387 -10.74 20.93 0.58
C ALA A 387 -10.87 19.96 -0.58
N ALA A 388 -11.96 20.06 -1.36
CA ALA A 388 -12.09 19.31 -2.60
C ALA A 388 -11.23 19.93 -3.71
N ILE A 389 -11.15 21.26 -3.73
CA ILE A 389 -10.50 22.04 -4.78
C ILE A 389 -9.85 23.27 -4.13
N ILE A 390 -8.55 23.45 -4.36
CA ILE A 390 -7.83 24.70 -4.14
C ILE A 390 -7.21 25.11 -5.48
N ILE A 391 -7.42 26.36 -5.87
CA ILE A 391 -6.71 27.00 -6.99
C ILE A 391 -6.04 28.24 -6.42
N ASP A 392 -4.72 28.29 -6.38
CA ASP A 392 -4.01 29.51 -6.04
C ASP A 392 -3.50 30.21 -7.32
N LEU A 393 -3.50 31.55 -7.30
CA LEU A 393 -3.06 32.36 -8.44
C LEU A 393 -1.63 32.88 -8.28
N GLY A 394 -1.14 32.90 -7.04
CA GLY A 394 0.25 32.85 -6.65
C GLY A 394 0.54 33.56 -5.32
N GLY A 395 1.83 33.66 -5.01
CA GLY A 395 2.32 34.18 -3.73
C GLY A 395 2.88 33.04 -2.90
N ASP A 396 3.74 33.34 -1.94
CA ASP A 396 4.40 32.31 -1.13
C ASP A 396 3.45 31.82 -0.04
N ASP A 397 2.86 30.66 -0.26
CA ASP A 397 1.70 30.13 0.46
C ASP A 397 2.06 28.99 1.43
N LEU A 398 1.13 28.72 2.35
CA LEU A 398 1.25 27.64 3.32
C LEU A 398 0.03 26.72 3.27
N TYR A 399 0.23 25.50 2.77
CA TYR A 399 -0.76 24.44 2.74
C TYR A 399 -0.55 23.50 3.93
N LEU A 400 -1.44 23.58 4.93
CA LEU A 400 -1.50 22.65 6.07
C LEU A 400 -2.61 21.61 5.91
N GLY A 401 -3.34 21.67 4.78
CA GLY A 401 -4.44 20.77 4.41
C GLY A 401 -4.83 20.95 2.94
N GLY A 402 -5.87 20.25 2.51
CA GLY A 402 -6.39 20.31 1.14
C GLY A 402 -5.63 19.43 0.12
N GLY A 403 -4.43 18.98 0.45
CA GLY A 403 -3.63 18.05 -0.35
C GLY A 403 -3.91 16.58 -0.03
N ARG A 404 -5.06 16.24 0.57
CA ARG A 404 -5.34 14.89 1.08
C ARG A 404 -6.76 14.40 0.84
N ASN A 405 -6.91 13.11 0.57
CA ASN A 405 -8.20 12.45 0.45
C ASN A 405 -8.27 11.18 1.33
N LEU A 406 -8.91 11.26 2.50
CA LEU A 406 -9.17 10.10 3.39
C LEU A 406 -10.62 10.07 3.86
N GLY A 407 -11.57 9.96 2.93
CA GLY A 407 -12.98 9.71 3.26
C GLY A 407 -13.88 10.94 3.47
N LEU A 408 -13.38 12.17 3.25
CA LEU A 408 -14.23 13.38 3.21
C LEU A 408 -15.03 13.52 1.92
N GLY A 409 -14.50 13.00 0.82
CA GLY A 409 -15.07 13.04 -0.52
C GLY A 409 -14.25 12.15 -1.44
N PRO A 410 -14.62 12.00 -2.72
CA PRO A 410 -13.91 11.11 -3.64
C PRO A 410 -12.70 11.75 -4.33
N VAL A 411 -12.53 13.07 -4.20
CA VAL A 411 -11.51 13.84 -4.92
C VAL A 411 -10.96 14.98 -4.05
N SER A 412 -9.66 15.24 -4.18
CA SER A 412 -8.96 16.41 -3.67
C SER A 412 -7.99 16.92 -4.73
N VAL A 413 -8.00 18.21 -5.06
CA VAL A 413 -7.11 18.80 -6.07
C VAL A 413 -6.57 20.13 -5.57
N ILE A 414 -5.25 20.31 -5.63
CA ILE A 414 -4.58 21.61 -5.55
C ILE A 414 -3.99 21.94 -6.92
N ILE A 415 -4.22 23.17 -7.36
CA ILE A 415 -3.53 23.78 -8.50
C ILE A 415 -2.90 25.07 -7.98
N ASP A 416 -1.59 25.06 -7.70
CA ASP A 416 -0.83 26.29 -7.53
C ASP A 416 -0.26 26.73 -8.87
N LEU A 417 -0.15 28.04 -9.06
CA LEU A 417 0.29 28.62 -10.33
C LEU A 417 1.61 29.37 -10.23
N LYS A 418 2.07 29.72 -9.03
CA LYS A 418 3.29 30.48 -8.77
C LYS A 418 3.50 30.75 -7.27
N GLY A 419 4.66 30.45 -6.71
CA GLY A 419 5.05 30.93 -5.38
C GLY A 419 6.19 30.09 -4.84
N ASP A 420 6.94 30.56 -3.84
CA ASP A 420 7.83 29.65 -3.11
C ASP A 420 7.04 29.08 -1.91
N ASP A 421 6.38 27.95 -2.13
CA ASP A 421 5.30 27.43 -1.31
C ASP A 421 5.75 26.36 -0.31
N ARG A 422 4.89 26.15 0.69
CA ARG A 422 5.09 25.12 1.72
C ARG A 422 3.85 24.25 1.86
N TYR A 423 3.96 23.02 1.41
CA TYR A 423 2.98 21.96 1.58
C TYR A 423 3.35 21.11 2.80
N VAL A 424 2.89 21.51 3.99
CA VAL A 424 3.29 20.89 5.27
C VAL A 424 2.07 20.30 5.97
N ASP A 425 1.79 19.03 5.68
CA ASP A 425 0.73 18.29 6.36
C ASP A 425 1.22 16.90 6.80
N ARG A 426 1.51 16.81 8.10
CA ARG A 426 2.00 15.59 8.75
C ARG A 426 0.88 14.65 9.20
N ARG A 427 -0.40 15.00 8.97
CA ARG A 427 -1.50 14.05 9.16
C ARG A 427 -1.36 12.91 8.14
N THR A 428 -2.03 11.79 8.37
CA THR A 428 -2.03 10.69 7.41
C THR A 428 -2.55 11.19 6.06
N GLY A 429 -1.81 10.93 4.97
CA GLY A 429 -2.15 11.38 3.62
C GLY A 429 -1.95 12.86 3.30
N GLY A 430 -1.30 13.64 4.16
CA GLY A 430 -1.39 15.10 4.13
C GLY A 430 -0.94 15.80 2.83
N VAL A 431 0.01 15.24 2.09
CA VAL A 431 0.55 15.86 0.87
C VAL A 431 0.39 14.92 -0.31
N ALA A 432 -0.54 15.24 -1.22
CA ALA A 432 -0.96 14.40 -2.33
C ALA A 432 -1.30 12.93 -1.92
N GLY A 433 -1.83 12.72 -0.72
CA GLY A 433 -2.15 11.38 -0.21
C GLY A 433 -3.59 10.97 -0.45
N ALA A 434 -3.81 9.72 -0.87
CA ALA A 434 -5.15 9.20 -1.17
C ALA A 434 -5.46 7.85 -0.52
N ALA A 435 -6.64 7.74 0.12
CA ALA A 435 -7.22 6.50 0.59
C ALA A 435 -8.73 6.42 0.30
N GLY A 436 -9.13 5.48 -0.58
CA GLY A 436 -10.53 5.37 -1.00
C GLY A 436 -11.01 6.51 -1.91
N GLY A 437 -10.10 7.15 -2.65
CA GLY A 437 -10.42 8.27 -3.54
C GLY A 437 -9.22 8.66 -4.39
N VAL A 438 -9.31 9.83 -5.02
CA VAL A 438 -8.22 10.41 -5.80
C VAL A 438 -7.70 11.74 -5.26
N CYS A 439 -6.39 11.96 -5.34
CA CYS A 439 -5.76 13.21 -4.93
C CYS A 439 -4.77 13.69 -5.99
N ALA A 440 -4.76 14.99 -6.28
CA ALA A 440 -3.80 15.62 -7.18
C ALA A 440 -3.25 16.91 -6.59
N ILE A 441 -1.94 17.12 -6.69
CA ILE A 441 -1.31 18.43 -6.54
C ILE A 441 -0.61 18.73 -7.87
N ILE A 442 -0.88 19.90 -8.43
CA ILE A 442 -0.19 20.47 -9.59
C ILE A 442 0.40 21.80 -9.15
N ASP A 443 1.71 21.83 -9.00
CA ASP A 443 2.48 23.05 -8.83
C ASP A 443 3.08 23.47 -10.17
N ALA A 444 2.96 24.75 -10.50
CA ALA A 444 3.42 25.26 -11.77
C ALA A 444 4.77 25.97 -11.71
N ALA A 445 5.17 26.47 -10.55
CA ALA A 445 6.37 27.28 -10.38
C ALA A 445 6.65 27.65 -8.92
N GLY A 446 7.84 27.32 -8.45
CA GLY A 446 8.30 27.74 -7.13
C GLY A 446 9.69 27.21 -6.84
N ASP A 447 10.25 27.54 -5.67
CA ASP A 447 11.18 26.65 -4.99
C ASP A 447 10.44 26.13 -3.74
N ASP A 448 9.94 24.90 -3.80
CA ASP A 448 8.87 24.42 -2.93
C ASP A 448 9.32 23.40 -1.88
N ILE A 449 8.54 23.30 -0.80
CA ILE A 449 8.71 22.29 0.24
C ILE A 449 7.46 21.43 0.36
N TYR A 450 7.62 20.14 0.10
CA TYR A 450 6.59 19.11 0.27
C TYR A 450 6.93 18.23 1.47
N GLU A 451 6.20 18.38 2.56
CA GLU A 451 6.45 17.67 3.81
C GLU A 451 5.23 16.88 4.30
N GLY A 452 5.32 15.56 4.15
CA GLY A 452 4.31 14.59 4.56
C GLY A 452 4.76 13.65 5.69
N GLY A 453 3.80 13.07 6.40
CA GLY A 453 4.05 12.08 7.46
C GLY A 453 3.99 10.62 6.96
N THR A 454 2.97 9.91 7.44
CA THR A 454 2.62 8.54 7.01
C THR A 454 1.60 8.59 5.88
N LEU A 455 1.70 7.69 4.90
CA LEU A 455 0.98 7.85 3.62
C LEU A 455 1.32 9.25 3.10
N GLY A 456 2.61 9.57 3.07
CA GLY A 456 3.12 10.93 2.90
C GLY A 456 3.01 11.41 1.46
N VAL A 457 4.02 12.16 1.04
CA VAL A 457 4.05 12.87 -0.23
C VAL A 457 3.77 11.92 -1.41
N ALA A 458 2.73 12.25 -2.17
CA ALA A 458 2.25 11.53 -3.37
C ALA A 458 1.89 10.04 -3.15
N ALA A 459 1.45 9.61 -1.96
CA ALA A 459 1.20 8.19 -1.67
C ALA A 459 -0.28 7.77 -1.80
N ALA A 460 -0.53 6.46 -1.98
CA ALA A 460 -1.90 5.94 -2.14
C ALA A 460 -2.16 4.57 -1.48
N PHE A 461 -3.27 4.43 -0.76
CA PHE A 461 -3.73 3.16 -0.18
C PHE A 461 -5.18 2.90 -0.58
N ALA A 462 -5.47 1.90 -1.41
CA ALA A 462 -6.84 1.67 -1.90
C ALA A 462 -7.41 2.91 -2.64
N GLY A 463 -6.54 3.65 -3.34
CA GLY A 463 -6.83 4.92 -3.99
C GLY A 463 -5.81 5.23 -5.08
N ALA A 464 -5.88 6.43 -5.65
CA ALA A 464 -4.90 6.87 -6.63
C ALA A 464 -4.48 8.33 -6.43
N SER A 465 -3.19 8.64 -6.57
CA SER A 465 -2.72 10.01 -6.42
C SER A 465 -1.64 10.39 -7.43
N PHE A 466 -1.53 11.70 -7.70
CA PHE A 466 -0.32 12.25 -8.26
C PHE A 466 0.09 13.58 -7.65
N LEU A 467 1.40 13.83 -7.66
CA LEU A 467 2.00 15.15 -7.45
C LEU A 467 2.81 15.49 -8.70
N LEU A 468 2.58 16.69 -9.24
CA LEU A 468 3.34 17.24 -10.35
C LEU A 468 3.94 18.57 -9.92
N ASP A 469 5.27 18.63 -9.92
CA ASP A 469 6.04 19.87 -9.88
C ASP A 469 6.62 20.14 -11.28
N LEU A 470 6.42 21.35 -11.79
CA LEU A 470 6.85 21.72 -13.14
C LEU A 470 8.21 22.44 -13.19
N GLN A 471 8.69 23.01 -12.08
CA GLN A 471 9.95 23.76 -12.02
C GLN A 471 10.22 24.31 -10.61
N GLY A 472 11.42 24.06 -10.11
CA GLY A 472 11.95 24.63 -8.88
C GLY A 472 13.27 24.02 -8.48
N ASP A 473 13.91 24.48 -7.40
CA ASP A 473 14.83 23.64 -6.63
C ASP A 473 14.07 23.15 -5.38
N ASP A 474 13.54 21.93 -5.41
CA ASP A 474 12.49 21.48 -4.49
C ASP A 474 12.97 20.53 -3.39
N VAL A 475 12.21 20.51 -2.29
CA VAL A 475 12.50 19.65 -1.14
C VAL A 475 11.29 18.80 -0.77
N TYR A 476 11.47 17.49 -0.90
CA TYR A 476 10.45 16.50 -0.57
C TYR A 476 10.84 15.65 0.64
N LEU A 477 10.08 15.81 1.71
CA LEU A 477 10.30 15.17 3.01
C LEU A 477 9.13 14.25 3.36
N GLY A 478 9.44 13.00 3.66
CA GLY A 478 8.46 12.02 4.09
C GLY A 478 8.98 11.08 5.17
N GLN A 479 8.09 10.36 5.85
CA GLN A 479 8.49 9.36 6.83
C GLN A 479 8.23 7.94 6.33
N ILE A 480 6.95 7.56 6.21
CA ILE A 480 6.55 6.17 5.94
C ILE A 480 5.55 6.18 4.79
N MET A 481 5.76 5.31 3.79
CA MET A 481 4.88 5.20 2.62
C MET A 481 4.72 6.55 1.92
N THR A 482 5.78 7.01 1.25
CA THR A 482 5.93 8.40 0.77
C THR A 482 6.84 8.49 -0.46
N GLN A 483 6.85 9.63 -1.15
CA GLN A 483 7.50 9.81 -2.45
C GLN A 483 7.07 8.78 -3.46
N SER A 484 5.74 8.66 -3.52
CA SER A 484 5.00 7.79 -4.40
C SER A 484 5.08 6.32 -4.01
N ALA A 485 4.52 5.95 -2.84
CA ALA A 485 4.40 4.55 -2.45
C ALA A 485 2.94 4.11 -2.37
N ALA A 486 2.55 3.15 -3.22
CA ALA A 486 1.19 2.65 -3.32
C ALA A 486 1.11 1.19 -2.85
N PHE A 487 0.04 0.78 -2.17
CA PHE A 487 -0.17 -0.63 -1.78
C PHE A 487 -1.33 -1.27 -2.54
N PHE A 488 -2.56 -0.86 -2.34
CA PHE A 488 -3.66 -1.31 -3.20
C PHE A 488 -4.05 -0.14 -4.11
N GLY A 489 -3.14 0.36 -4.96
CA GLY A 489 -3.33 1.69 -5.54
C GLY A 489 -2.38 2.08 -6.66
N LEU A 490 -2.56 3.31 -7.15
CA LEU A 490 -1.63 3.98 -8.08
C LEU A 490 -1.09 5.25 -7.43
N ALA A 491 0.21 5.48 -7.53
CA ALA A 491 0.83 6.72 -7.07
C ALA A 491 1.87 7.18 -8.08
N LEU A 492 1.83 8.46 -8.45
CA LEU A 492 2.77 9.09 -9.37
C LEU A 492 3.34 10.37 -8.76
N LEU A 493 4.66 10.50 -8.70
CA LEU A 493 5.32 11.78 -8.47
C LEU A 493 6.10 12.13 -9.73
N VAL A 494 5.90 13.35 -10.23
CA VAL A 494 6.68 13.92 -11.32
C VAL A 494 7.29 15.22 -10.87
N ASP A 495 8.60 15.31 -10.98
CA ASP A 495 9.36 16.55 -10.90
C ASP A 495 9.99 16.79 -12.28
N SER A 496 9.70 17.95 -12.87
CA SER A 496 10.16 18.23 -14.23
C SER A 496 11.60 18.78 -14.30
N LYS A 497 12.03 19.59 -13.33
CA LYS A 497 13.33 20.28 -13.39
C LYS A 497 13.69 20.83 -12.02
N GLY A 498 14.94 20.60 -11.63
CA GLY A 498 15.47 21.28 -10.46
C GLY A 498 16.81 20.80 -9.99
N ARG A 499 17.12 21.13 -8.74
CA ARG A 499 18.14 20.43 -7.96
C ARG A 499 17.49 20.01 -6.66
N ASP A 500 16.96 18.79 -6.68
CA ASP A 500 15.94 18.45 -5.70
C ASP A 500 16.48 17.54 -4.60
N LEU A 501 15.82 17.58 -3.45
CA LEU A 501 16.10 16.70 -2.32
C LEU A 501 14.90 15.81 -2.04
N TYR A 502 15.10 14.50 -2.17
CA TYR A 502 14.15 13.47 -1.79
C TYR A 502 14.63 12.79 -0.51
N SER A 503 13.96 13.03 0.62
CA SER A 503 14.32 12.42 1.91
C SER A 503 13.16 11.63 2.51
N ALA A 504 13.39 10.35 2.79
CA ALA A 504 12.40 9.48 3.41
C ALA A 504 13.00 8.36 4.27
N ALA A 505 12.17 7.69 5.06
CA ALA A 505 12.59 6.54 5.88
C ALA A 505 12.00 5.22 5.34
N GLN A 506 10.77 4.92 5.76
CA GLN A 506 9.88 3.78 5.50
C GLN A 506 9.26 3.71 4.10
N TYR A 507 9.33 2.59 3.36
CA TYR A 507 8.51 2.35 2.14
C TYR A 507 8.44 3.56 1.20
N ALA A 508 9.58 3.99 0.67
CA ALA A 508 9.66 5.26 -0.04
C ALA A 508 10.33 5.14 -1.40
N GLN A 509 10.27 6.23 -2.17
CA GLN A 509 10.93 6.38 -3.47
C GLN A 509 10.46 5.31 -4.46
N ALA A 510 9.20 5.42 -4.88
CA ALA A 510 8.55 4.47 -5.79
C ALA A 510 8.42 3.02 -5.26
N PHE A 511 8.33 2.83 -3.94
CA PHE A 511 8.02 1.52 -3.36
C PHE A 511 6.57 1.11 -3.70
N ALA A 512 6.34 -0.10 -4.18
CA ALA A 512 4.99 -0.62 -4.43
C ALA A 512 4.71 -1.91 -3.64
N GLY A 513 3.57 -1.94 -2.96
CA GLY A 513 3.08 -3.10 -2.21
C GLY A 513 2.17 -4.04 -3.02
N PRO A 514 1.33 -4.83 -2.36
CA PRO A 514 0.49 -5.84 -3.02
C PRO A 514 -0.62 -5.21 -3.85
N ARG A 515 -0.64 -5.48 -5.18
CA ARG A 515 -1.62 -4.91 -6.13
C ARG A 515 -1.50 -3.38 -6.25
N ALA A 516 -0.28 -2.88 -6.38
CA ALA A 516 0.02 -1.48 -6.65
C ALA A 516 1.04 -1.27 -7.76
N VAL A 517 1.02 -0.03 -8.28
CA VAL A 517 2.10 0.55 -9.07
C VAL A 517 2.39 1.94 -8.52
N ALA A 518 3.67 2.23 -8.31
CA ALA A 518 4.12 3.49 -7.76
C ALA A 518 5.34 3.97 -8.55
N THR A 519 5.38 5.25 -8.91
CA THR A 519 6.43 5.82 -9.75
C THR A 519 6.86 7.19 -9.25
N LEU A 520 8.16 7.43 -9.31
CA LEU A 520 8.81 8.71 -9.05
C LEU A 520 9.62 9.01 -10.31
N VAL A 521 9.23 10.05 -11.04
CA VAL A 521 9.86 10.47 -12.30
C VAL A 521 10.43 11.86 -12.12
N ASP A 522 11.75 11.91 -12.04
CA ASP A 522 12.53 13.14 -12.05
C ASP A 522 13.09 13.32 -13.47
N GLU A 523 12.65 14.36 -14.17
CA GLU A 523 12.95 14.57 -15.59
C GLU A 523 14.29 15.30 -15.81
N GLY A 524 14.95 15.75 -14.75
CA GLY A 524 16.33 16.19 -14.81
C GLY A 524 16.73 17.18 -13.73
N GLY A 525 17.99 17.09 -13.34
CA GLY A 525 18.53 17.90 -12.26
C GLY A 525 19.87 17.38 -11.80
N ASN A 526 20.29 17.80 -10.60
CA ASN A 526 21.41 17.16 -9.90
C ASN A 526 21.00 16.79 -8.48
N ASP A 527 20.18 15.74 -8.43
CA ASP A 527 19.25 15.55 -7.33
C ASP A 527 19.83 14.60 -6.30
N ARG A 528 19.32 14.73 -5.07
CA ARG A 528 19.80 13.95 -3.94
C ARG A 528 18.68 13.11 -3.38
N TYR A 529 18.91 11.79 -3.41
CA TYR A 529 18.00 10.80 -2.84
C TYR A 529 18.59 10.27 -1.53
N VAL A 530 17.84 10.43 -0.45
CA VAL A 530 18.19 9.96 0.89
C VAL A 530 17.09 9.05 1.40
N ALA A 531 17.43 7.77 1.59
CA ALA A 531 16.61 6.82 2.32
C ALA A 531 17.40 6.42 3.58
N ASP A 532 17.31 7.20 4.66
CA ASP A 532 18.07 6.97 5.88
C ASP A 532 17.32 6.03 6.83
N ARG A 533 17.33 4.77 6.44
CA ARG A 533 16.76 3.71 7.25
C ARG A 533 17.71 3.32 8.38
N SER A 534 17.31 3.59 9.61
CA SER A 534 17.82 2.85 10.77
C SER A 534 17.45 1.35 10.76
N ARG A 535 16.70 0.86 9.74
CA ARG A 535 16.39 -0.56 9.46
C ARG A 535 16.19 -0.84 7.95
N PRO A 536 16.90 -1.78 7.29
CA PRO A 536 16.88 -1.93 5.83
C PRO A 536 15.48 -2.09 5.20
N SER A 537 15.38 -1.66 3.93
CA SER A 537 14.22 -1.82 3.05
C SER A 537 13.95 -3.19 2.52
#